data_AF-A0A1G8AGX1-F1
#
_entry.id   AF-A0A1G8AGX1-F1
#
_cell.length_a   1.000
_cell.length_b   1.000
_cell.length_c   1.000
_cell.angle_alpha   90.00
_cell.angle_beta   90.00
_cell.angle_gamma   90.00
#
_symmetry.space_group_name_H-M   'P 1'
#
loop_
_entity.id
_entity.type
_entity.pdbx_description
1 polymer ?
#
loop_
_entity_poly.entity_id
_entity_poly.type
_entity_poly.pdbx_seq_one_letter_code
_entity_poly.pdbx_strand_id
1 'polypeptide(L)'
;MLAALRELEEETGISWDGAVSPPGQNLTPIDIDIHLIPANPAKGEPEHWHADIRWAFRVAEPKVVLQAEEVEGYAWRSFANAPTPKLAAKLPAL
;
A
#
# COMPACT_ATOMS: atom_id res chain seq x y z
N MET A 1 7.63 -7.35 -2.36
CA MET A 1 6.53 -7.57 -3.32
C MET A 1 5.55 -8.63 -2.84
N LEU A 2 5.96 -9.87 -2.53
CA LEU A 2 5.02 -10.92 -2.10
C LEU A 2 4.14 -10.52 -0.90
N ALA A 3 4.72 -9.90 0.13
CA ALA A 3 3.94 -9.37 1.25
C ALA A 3 2.91 -8.32 0.80
N ALA A 4 3.28 -7.38 -0.09
CA ALA A 4 2.36 -6.36 -0.58
C ALA A 4 1.20 -6.94 -1.42
N LEU A 5 1.42 -8.04 -2.16
CA LEU A 5 0.36 -8.76 -2.87
C LEU A 5 -0.55 -9.52 -1.90
N ARG A 6 0.01 -10.12 -0.85
CA ARG A 6 -0.77 -10.79 0.20
C ARG A 6 -1.66 -9.78 0.94
N GLU A 7 -1.11 -8.65 1.42
CA GLU A 7 -1.93 -7.62 2.09
C GLU A 7 -2.98 -7.03 1.15
N LEU A 8 -2.67 -6.84 -0.14
CA LEU A 8 -3.67 -6.41 -1.12
C LEU A 8 -4.88 -7.36 -1.15
N GLU A 9 -4.63 -8.66 -1.15
CA GLU A 9 -5.69 -9.67 -1.13
C GLU A 9 -6.44 -9.70 0.21
N GLU A 10 -5.72 -9.75 1.33
CA GLU A 10 -6.30 -9.83 2.68
C GLU A 10 -7.17 -8.60 2.99
N GLU A 11 -6.63 -7.39 2.80
CA GLU A 11 -7.29 -6.14 3.21
C GLU A 11 -8.38 -5.68 2.25
N THR A 12 -8.28 -6.01 0.95
CA THR A 12 -9.16 -5.46 -0.09
C THR A 12 -9.94 -6.49 -0.90
N GLY A 13 -9.63 -7.78 -0.75
CA GLY A 13 -10.22 -8.85 -1.56
C GLY A 13 -9.81 -8.84 -3.04
N ILE A 14 -8.90 -7.93 -3.44
CA ILE A 14 -8.35 -7.90 -4.79
C ILE A 14 -7.33 -9.04 -4.90
N SER A 15 -7.67 -10.05 -5.70
CA SER A 15 -6.80 -11.20 -5.91
C SER A 15 -5.45 -10.79 -6.51
N TRP A 16 -4.38 -11.33 -5.95
CA TRP A 16 -3.00 -11.05 -6.36
C TRP A 16 -2.72 -11.44 -7.82
N ASP A 17 -3.44 -12.43 -8.36
CA ASP A 17 -3.28 -12.90 -9.75
C ASP A 17 -3.88 -11.92 -10.78
N GLY A 18 -4.84 -11.09 -10.35
CA GLY A 18 -5.43 -10.01 -11.13
C GLY A 18 -4.68 -8.67 -11.03
N ALA A 19 -3.66 -8.58 -10.17
CA ALA A 19 -2.88 -7.38 -9.93
C ALA A 19 -1.56 -7.44 -10.72
N VAL A 20 -1.37 -6.50 -11.66
CA VAL A 20 -0.16 -6.46 -12.51
C VAL A 20 0.73 -5.27 -12.17
N SER A 21 2.05 -5.45 -12.17
CA SER A 21 2.97 -4.32 -12.03
C SER A 21 2.82 -3.32 -13.18
N PRO A 22 2.95 -2.00 -12.93
CA PRO A 22 3.07 -1.02 -13.99
C PRO A 22 4.25 -1.32 -14.91
N PRO A 23 4.21 -0.91 -16.20
CA PRO A 23 5.29 -1.16 -17.14
C PRO A 23 6.65 -0.70 -16.59
N GLY A 24 7.63 -1.61 -16.57
CA GLY A 24 9.00 -1.31 -16.10
C GLY A 24 9.18 -1.28 -14.58
N GLN A 25 8.14 -1.55 -13.78
CA GLN A 25 8.16 -1.49 -12.30
C GLN A 25 8.05 -2.87 -11.64
N ASN A 26 8.46 -3.93 -12.33
CA ASN A 26 8.21 -5.31 -11.90
C ASN A 26 9.15 -5.80 -10.78
N LEU A 27 10.27 -5.10 -10.55
CA LEU A 27 11.33 -5.54 -9.63
C LEU A 27 11.80 -4.45 -8.66
N THR A 28 11.31 -3.21 -8.81
CA THR A 28 11.75 -2.07 -8.01
C THR A 28 10.56 -1.44 -7.29
N PRO A 29 10.64 -1.22 -5.96
CA PRO A 29 9.60 -0.50 -5.26
C PRO A 29 9.52 0.94 -5.76
N ILE A 30 8.30 1.47 -5.83
CA ILE A 30 8.08 2.84 -6.27
C ILE A 30 8.52 3.84 -5.19
N ASP A 31 8.48 3.44 -3.92
CA ASP A 31 8.94 4.25 -2.81
C ASP A 31 9.37 3.43 -1.60
N ILE A 32 10.21 4.05 -0.77
CA ILE A 32 10.51 3.59 0.59
C ILE A 32 10.23 4.76 1.52
N ASP A 33 9.32 4.57 2.48
CA ASP A 33 8.93 5.59 3.46
C ASP A 33 9.38 5.15 4.85
N ILE A 34 10.23 5.95 5.50
CA ILE A 34 10.76 5.64 6.83
C ILE A 34 10.12 6.62 7.79
N HIS A 35 9.36 6.10 8.76
CA HIS A 35 8.61 6.92 9.70
C HIS A 35 8.50 6.26 11.07
N LEU A 36 8.22 7.08 12.08
CA LEU A 36 8.09 6.63 13.46
C LEU A 36 6.63 6.26 13.74
N ILE A 37 6.42 5.09 14.32
CA ILE A 37 5.12 4.69 14.84
C ILE A 37 5.11 4.96 16.34
N PRO A 38 4.13 5.73 16.86
CA PRO A 38 4.03 6.00 18.27
C PRO A 38 3.73 4.71 19.04
N ALA A 39 4.09 4.68 20.31
CA ALA A 39 3.77 3.55 21.18
C ALA A 39 2.26 3.26 21.19
N ASN A 40 1.89 1.97 21.16
CA ASN A 40 0.54 1.48 21.34
C ASN A 40 0.44 0.63 22.61
N PRO A 41 0.10 1.23 23.77
CA PRO A 41 0.01 0.51 25.03
C PRO A 41 -1.01 -0.65 25.02
N ALA A 42 -2.09 -0.55 24.22
CA ALA A 42 -3.10 -1.61 24.14
C ALA A 42 -2.56 -2.89 23.49
N LYS A 43 -1.58 -2.76 22.60
CA LYS A 43 -0.87 -3.88 21.96
C LYS A 43 0.46 -4.22 22.64
N GLY A 44 0.88 -3.44 23.65
CA GLY A 44 2.18 -3.60 24.30
C GLY A 44 3.36 -3.22 23.41
N GLU A 45 3.13 -2.38 22.39
CA GLU A 45 4.14 -2.00 21.41
C GLU A 45 4.77 -0.66 21.81
N PRO A 46 6.10 -0.59 22.07
CA PRO A 46 6.79 0.67 22.27
C PRO A 46 6.87 1.47 20.97
N GLU A 47 7.30 2.72 21.05
CA GLU A 47 7.63 3.50 19.86
C GLU A 47 8.73 2.81 19.06
N HIS A 48 8.57 2.75 17.73
CA HIS A 48 9.52 2.08 16.86
C HIS A 48 9.47 2.65 15.44
N TRP A 49 10.53 2.38 14.67
CA TRP A 49 10.63 2.81 13.28
C TRP A 49 10.00 1.79 12.34
N HIS A 50 9.23 2.29 11.39
CA HIS A 50 8.75 1.55 10.23
C HIS A 50 9.54 1.96 8.98
N ALA A 51 9.72 0.99 8.08
CA ALA A 51 10.25 1.21 6.74
C ALA A 51 9.29 0.56 5.73
N ASP A 52 8.40 1.35 5.15
CA ASP A 52 7.40 0.88 4.21
C ASP A 52 8.00 0.72 2.82
N ILE A 53 8.09 -0.50 2.33
CA ILE A 53 8.53 -0.78 0.96
C ILE A 53 7.29 -0.84 0.06
N ARG A 54 7.04 0.25 -0.68
CA ARG A 54 5.79 0.44 -1.43
C ARG A 54 5.91 -0.01 -2.88
N TRP A 55 4.95 -0.83 -3.30
CA TRP A 55 4.81 -1.35 -4.66
C TRP A 55 3.54 -0.80 -5.29
N ALA A 56 3.53 -0.65 -6.61
CA ALA A 56 2.32 -0.29 -7.35
C ALA A 56 1.81 -1.49 -8.15
N PHE A 57 0.49 -1.57 -8.25
CA PHE A 57 -0.22 -2.54 -9.07
C PHE A 57 -1.32 -1.84 -9.85
N ARG A 58 -1.60 -2.33 -11.06
CA ARG A 58 -2.75 -1.96 -11.89
C ARG A 58 -3.76 -3.09 -11.82
N VAL A 59 -5.02 -2.72 -11.63
CA VAL A 59 -6.17 -3.63 -11.56
C VAL A 59 -7.23 -3.08 -12.49
N ALA A 60 -7.68 -3.88 -13.46
CA ALA A 60 -8.58 -3.40 -14.51
C ALA A 60 -10.00 -3.12 -13.99
N GLU A 61 -10.55 -4.03 -13.18
CA GLU A 61 -11.90 -3.94 -12.65
C GLU A 61 -11.88 -4.26 -11.14
N PRO A 62 -11.43 -3.31 -10.30
CA PRO A 62 -11.30 -3.58 -8.88
C PRO A 62 -12.67 -3.73 -8.22
N LYS A 63 -12.88 -4.87 -7.56
CA LYS A 63 -14.00 -5.09 -6.63
C LYS A 63 -13.40 -5.23 -5.23
N VAL A 64 -13.68 -4.24 -4.39
CA VAL A 64 -13.11 -4.18 -3.04
C VAL A 64 -14.08 -4.80 -2.04
N VAL A 65 -13.57 -5.73 -1.24
CA VAL A 65 -14.22 -6.31 -0.07
C VAL A 65 -13.26 -6.16 1.09
N LEU A 66 -13.61 -5.34 2.07
CA LEU A 66 -12.69 -5.02 3.17
C LEU A 66 -12.67 -6.13 4.24
N GLN A 67 -11.48 -6.39 4.76
CA GLN A 67 -11.30 -7.07 6.05
C GLN A 67 -11.56 -6.07 7.18
N ALA A 68 -12.77 -6.09 7.73
CA ALA A 68 -13.21 -5.11 8.72
C ALA A 68 -12.45 -5.18 10.06
N GLU A 69 -11.75 -6.28 10.33
CA GLU A 69 -10.88 -6.45 11.50
C GLU A 69 -9.64 -5.54 11.46
N GLU A 70 -9.20 -5.14 10.27
CA GLU A 70 -7.96 -4.39 10.06
C GLU A 70 -8.18 -3.07 9.32
N VAL A 71 -9.20 -2.97 8.47
CA VAL A 71 -9.45 -1.81 7.61
C VAL A 71 -10.83 -1.23 7.83
N GLU A 72 -10.88 0.04 8.25
CA GLU A 72 -12.12 0.76 8.53
C GLU A 72 -12.81 1.32 7.27
N GLY A 73 -12.08 1.45 6.15
CA GLY A 73 -12.62 2.03 4.92
C GLY A 73 -11.61 2.15 3.80
N TYR A 74 -12.09 2.45 2.59
CA TYR A 74 -11.24 2.73 1.43
C TYR A 74 -11.79 3.89 0.58
N ALA A 75 -10.91 4.52 -0.20
CA ALA A 75 -11.28 5.50 -1.20
C ALA A 75 -10.26 5.52 -2.34
N TRP A 76 -10.73 5.60 -3.58
CA TRP A 76 -9.89 5.92 -4.74
C TRP A 76 -9.55 7.41 -4.73
N ARG A 77 -8.26 7.74 -4.82
CA ARG A 77 -7.76 9.12 -4.75
C ARG A 77 -6.92 9.45 -5.98
N SER A 78 -6.89 10.73 -6.35
CA SER A 78 -5.95 11.21 -7.35
C SER A 78 -4.51 11.12 -6.86
N PHE A 79 -3.55 11.03 -7.78
CA PHE A 79 -2.11 10.95 -7.44
C PHE A 79 -1.60 12.13 -6.61
N ALA A 80 -2.19 13.32 -6.77
CA ALA A 80 -1.84 14.50 -5.99
C ALA A 80 -2.15 14.36 -4.49
N ASN A 81 -3.06 13.45 -4.12
CA ASN A 81 -3.47 13.19 -2.73
C ASN A 81 -2.77 11.97 -2.11
N ALA A 82 -1.61 11.56 -2.66
CA ALA A 82 -0.83 10.47 -2.09
C ALA A 82 -0.34 10.80 -0.66
N PRO A 83 -0.12 9.80 0.21
CA PRO A 83 0.26 10.00 1.61
C PRO A 83 1.50 10.86 1.86
N THR A 84 2.42 10.91 0.89
CA THR A 84 3.64 11.74 0.99
C THR A 84 3.87 12.52 -0.30
N PRO A 85 4.48 13.73 -0.23
CA PRO A 85 4.86 14.50 -1.43
C PRO A 85 5.83 13.73 -2.33
N LYS A 86 6.73 12.94 -1.73
CA LYS A 86 7.70 12.10 -2.44
C LYS A 86 7.01 11.05 -3.30
N LEU A 87 6.00 10.38 -2.75
CA LEU A 87 5.20 9.41 -3.49
C LEU A 87 4.37 10.11 -4.59
N ALA A 88 3.69 11.21 -4.25
CA ALA A 88 2.89 11.98 -5.21
C ALA A 88 3.69 12.41 -6.46
N ALA A 89 4.96 12.78 -6.30
CA ALA A 89 5.83 13.18 -7.41
C ALA A 89 6.22 12.01 -8.34
N LYS A 90 6.19 10.76 -7.86
CA LYS A 90 6.58 9.57 -8.63
C LYS A 90 5.42 8.91 -9.37
N LEU A 91 4.22 8.96 -8.80
CA LEU A 91 3.04 8.28 -9.35
C LEU A 91 2.69 8.66 -10.82
N PRO A 92 2.86 9.91 -11.29
CA PRO A 92 2.60 10.26 -12.69
C PRO A 92 3.50 9.56 -13.71
N ALA A 93 4.62 8.99 -13.28
CA ALA A 93 5.57 8.28 -14.13
C ALA A 93 5.31 6.76 -14.21
N LEU A 94 4.24 6.27 -13.56
CA LEU A 94 3.87 4.84 -13.53
C LEU A 94 3.01 4.39 -14.71
#